data_AF-A0A3R6QY91-F1
#
_entry.id   AF-A0A3R6QY91-F1
#
_cell.length_a   1.000
_cell.length_b   1.000
_cell.length_c   1.000
_cell.angle_alpha   90.00
_cell.angle_beta   90.00
_cell.angle_gamma   90.00
#
_symmetry.space_group_name_H-M   'P 1'
#
loop_
_entity.id
_entity.type
_entity.pdbx_description
1 polymer ?
#
loop_
_entity_poly.entity_id
_entity_poly.type
_entity_poly.pdbx_seq_one_letter_code
_entity_poly.pdbx_strand_id
1 'polypeptide(L)'
;MKKSISGIITCLLFTLTFFNGCSNDSDETKVTYTYSLLVDYTGKESTGDSDPALIAIDKKMENARIQINNTFADYSQWEVTGKGDTKEDAEKDADSQALTVFNQYKDQIEDKLNLLDNDFAQWRKEYSEQLMTSTENGYRKYTLTYMLKREEKTSSQPSYGKIVELGKQHKLEVYSQQSYE
;
A
#
# COMPACT_ATOMS: atom_id res chain seq x y z
N MET A 1 32.15 -61.61 18.65
CA MET A 1 32.21 -60.18 19.04
C MET A 1 30.99 -59.44 18.47
N LYS A 2 30.40 -58.57 19.30
CA LYS A 2 29.35 -57.55 19.15
C LYS A 2 28.79 -57.17 17.74
N LYS A 3 27.43 -57.06 17.70
CA LYS A 3 26.49 -55.98 17.21
C LYS A 3 26.71 -55.42 15.77
N SER A 4 25.72 -54.99 14.97
CA SER A 4 24.47 -54.25 15.20
C SER A 4 23.60 -54.21 13.92
N ILE A 5 22.32 -53.86 14.12
CA ILE A 5 21.15 -53.79 13.23
C ILE A 5 21.12 -52.51 12.35
N SER A 6 20.37 -52.57 11.23
CA SER A 6 19.41 -51.54 10.71
C SER A 6 19.68 -51.13 9.25
N GLY A 7 18.74 -51.16 8.30
CA GLY A 7 17.28 -51.23 8.44
C GLY A 7 16.58 -51.73 7.16
N ILE A 8 15.56 -52.54 7.41
CA ILE A 8 14.48 -52.95 6.51
C ILE A 8 13.23 -52.20 6.99
N ILE A 9 12.37 -51.74 6.08
CA ILE A 9 10.89 -51.61 6.15
C ILE A 9 10.54 -50.78 4.90
N THR A 10 10.27 -51.37 3.73
CA THR A 10 9.13 -52.20 3.33
C THR A 10 7.80 -51.43 3.32
N CYS A 11 7.30 -51.23 2.10
CA CYS A 11 5.93 -50.87 1.76
C CYS A 11 4.89 -51.62 2.60
N LEU A 12 3.85 -50.94 3.08
CA LEU A 12 2.57 -51.58 3.30
C LEU A 12 1.43 -50.57 3.15
N LEU A 13 0.65 -50.81 2.11
CA LEU A 13 -0.73 -50.39 1.97
C LEU A 13 -1.52 -50.84 3.21
N PHE A 14 -2.25 -49.91 3.83
CA PHE A 14 -3.50 -50.25 4.50
C PHE A 14 -4.56 -49.22 4.15
N THR A 15 -5.57 -49.72 3.47
CA THR A 15 -6.84 -49.09 3.15
C THR A 15 -7.73 -48.97 4.40
N LEU A 16 -8.53 -47.89 4.42
CA LEU A 16 -9.86 -47.76 5.03
C LEU A 16 -10.00 -47.83 6.57
N THR A 17 -10.20 -46.65 7.17
CA THR A 17 -11.32 -46.44 8.11
C THR A 17 -12.00 -45.11 7.78
N PHE A 18 -13.20 -45.19 7.19
CA PHE A 18 -14.16 -44.10 7.08
C PHE A 18 -15.22 -44.30 8.18
N PHE A 19 -15.57 -43.19 8.84
CA PHE A 19 -16.69 -42.92 9.77
C PHE A 19 -16.54 -43.33 11.25
N ASN A 20 -16.23 -42.36 12.11
CA ASN A 20 -17.27 -41.63 12.87
C ASN A 20 -16.66 -40.45 13.66
N GLY A 21 -16.98 -39.26 13.18
CA GLY A 21 -16.64 -37.97 13.77
C GLY A 21 -17.10 -36.86 12.82
N CYS A 22 -18.36 -36.92 12.37
CA CYS A 22 -19.01 -35.80 11.71
C CYS A 22 -19.11 -34.64 12.72
N SER A 23 -18.09 -33.80 12.82
CA SER A 23 -18.35 -32.38 12.94
C SER A 23 -18.66 -31.90 11.52
N ASN A 24 -19.84 -31.33 11.33
CA ASN A 24 -20.12 -30.51 10.15
C ASN A 24 -19.15 -29.32 10.18
N ASP A 25 -17.93 -29.50 9.67
CA ASP A 25 -17.22 -28.36 9.09
C ASP A 25 -17.94 -28.11 7.77
N SER A 26 -18.87 -27.14 7.79
CA SER A 26 -19.51 -26.63 6.59
C SER A 26 -18.45 -26.39 5.52
N ASP A 27 -18.74 -26.74 4.27
CA ASP A 27 -17.95 -26.38 3.08
C ASP A 27 -17.90 -24.85 2.96
N GLU A 28 -17.06 -24.22 3.78
CA GLU A 28 -16.83 -22.79 3.81
C GLU A 28 -16.16 -22.37 2.50
N THR A 29 -16.79 -21.45 1.78
CA THR A 29 -16.19 -20.81 0.61
C THR A 29 -15.03 -19.94 1.06
N LYS A 30 -13.90 -20.01 0.34
CA LYS A 30 -12.69 -19.23 0.61
C LYS A 30 -12.28 -18.44 -0.63
N VAL A 31 -11.86 -17.19 -0.42
CA VAL A 31 -11.27 -16.35 -1.45
C VAL A 31 -9.97 -15.75 -0.94
N THR A 32 -8.95 -15.67 -1.78
CA THR A 32 -7.67 -15.03 -1.44
C THR A 32 -7.46 -13.85 -2.37
N TYR A 33 -7.19 -12.68 -1.80
CA TYR A 33 -6.83 -11.46 -2.51
C TYR A 33 -5.51 -10.90 -2.02
N THR A 34 -4.81 -10.21 -2.90
CA THR A 34 -3.65 -9.40 -2.55
C THR A 34 -4.09 -7.97 -2.30
N TYR A 35 -3.70 -7.42 -1.16
CA TYR A 35 -3.93 -6.03 -0.78
C TYR A 35 -2.61 -5.27 -0.71
N SER A 36 -2.70 -3.95 -0.85
CA SER A 36 -1.57 -3.05 -0.75
C SER A 36 -1.99 -1.78 -0.01
N LEU A 37 -1.17 -1.36 0.93
CA LEU A 37 -1.30 -0.14 1.71
C LEU A 37 -0.21 0.78 1.19
N LEU A 38 -0.64 1.91 0.65
CA LEU A 38 0.29 2.82 -0.02
C LEU A 38 -0.18 4.26 0.08
N VAL A 39 0.80 5.16 0.07
CA VAL A 39 0.67 6.60 -0.06
C VAL A 39 1.13 6.96 -1.47
N ASP A 40 0.24 7.55 -2.25
CA ASP A 40 0.55 7.95 -3.63
C ASP A 40 -0.11 9.26 -4.04
N TYR A 41 0.35 9.83 -5.15
CA TYR A 41 -0.24 11.03 -5.71
C TYR A 41 -1.57 10.71 -6.37
N THR A 42 -2.64 11.35 -5.89
CA THR A 42 -3.94 11.38 -6.56
C THR A 42 -4.15 12.67 -7.36
N GLY A 43 -3.26 13.65 -7.16
CA GLY A 43 -3.17 14.85 -7.99
C GLY A 43 -1.76 15.41 -7.96
N LYS A 44 -1.23 15.72 -9.15
CA LYS A 44 0.00 16.51 -9.31
C LYS A 44 -0.25 17.57 -10.38
N GLU A 45 -0.09 18.83 -10.00
CA GLU A 45 -0.09 19.96 -10.94
C GLU A 45 1.28 20.64 -10.88
N SER A 46 1.88 20.88 -12.05
CA SER A 46 3.22 21.46 -12.15
C SER A 46 3.39 22.36 -13.37
N THR A 47 4.13 23.46 -13.20
CA THR A 47 4.66 24.32 -14.27
C THR A 47 6.08 24.78 -13.90
N GLY A 48 6.88 25.21 -14.87
CA GLY A 48 8.29 25.56 -14.61
C GLY A 48 9.12 24.32 -14.28
N ASP A 49 9.11 23.35 -15.20
CA ASP A 49 9.80 22.07 -15.01
C ASP A 49 11.33 22.18 -15.15
N SER A 50 11.82 23.33 -15.61
CA SER A 50 13.25 23.66 -15.70
C SER A 50 13.77 24.44 -14.50
N ASP A 51 12.90 24.96 -13.63
CA ASP A 51 13.29 25.64 -12.39
C ASP A 51 14.06 24.69 -11.44
N PRO A 52 15.33 24.97 -11.13
CA PRO A 52 16.15 24.08 -10.29
C PRO A 52 15.62 23.90 -8.86
N ALA A 53 14.98 24.92 -8.29
CA ALA A 53 14.42 24.85 -6.96
C ALA A 53 13.16 23.97 -6.94
N LEU A 54 12.29 24.10 -7.95
CA LEU A 54 11.13 23.22 -8.07
C LEU A 54 11.54 21.76 -8.33
N ILE A 55 12.53 21.50 -9.19
CA ILE A 55 13.09 20.16 -9.41
C ILE A 55 13.63 19.56 -8.09
N ALA A 56 14.34 20.36 -7.29
CA ALA A 56 14.88 19.91 -6.02
C ALA A 56 13.76 19.55 -5.03
N ILE A 57 12.70 20.36 -4.97
CA ILE A 57 11.52 20.09 -4.14
C ILE A 57 10.81 18.80 -4.61
N ASP A 58 10.62 18.58 -5.91
CA ASP A 58 10.04 17.33 -6.46
C ASP A 58 10.81 16.10 -5.98
N LYS A 59 12.15 16.16 -6.03
CA LYS A 59 12.99 15.05 -5.61
C LYS A 59 12.88 14.78 -4.11
N LYS A 60 12.82 15.82 -3.28
CA LYS A 60 12.63 15.66 -1.83
C LYS A 60 11.25 15.08 -1.51
N MET A 61 10.21 15.58 -2.19
CA MET A 61 8.84 15.10 -2.07
C MET A 61 8.75 13.62 -2.45
N GLU A 62 9.30 13.22 -3.59
CA GLU A 62 9.29 11.82 -4.01
C GLU A 62 10.04 10.91 -3.05
N ASN A 63 11.22 11.33 -2.57
CA ASN A 63 11.97 10.56 -1.58
C ASN A 63 11.19 10.40 -0.28
N ALA A 64 10.50 11.43 0.18
CA ALA A 64 9.69 11.35 1.40
C ALA A 64 8.50 10.41 1.23
N ARG A 65 7.77 10.49 0.10
CA ARG A 65 6.69 9.55 -0.23
C ARG A 65 7.18 8.09 -0.23
N ILE A 66 8.34 7.83 -0.85
CA ILE A 66 8.97 6.51 -0.85
C ILE A 66 9.31 6.06 0.58
N GLN A 67 9.86 6.94 1.42
CA GLN A 67 10.18 6.62 2.81
C GLN A 67 8.93 6.32 3.65
N ILE A 68 7.83 7.05 3.43
CA ILE A 68 6.54 6.76 4.07
C ILE A 68 6.09 5.35 3.67
N ASN A 69 6.08 5.02 2.37
CA ASN A 69 5.71 3.68 1.90
C ASN A 69 6.63 2.58 2.44
N ASN A 70 7.94 2.82 2.51
CA ASN A 70 8.91 1.86 3.05
C ASN A 70 8.69 1.60 4.56
N THR A 71 8.07 2.53 5.30
CA THR A 71 7.71 2.31 6.71
C THR A 71 6.66 1.20 6.84
N PHE A 72 5.85 0.98 5.80
CA PHE A 72 4.78 -0.01 5.76
C PHE A 72 5.05 -1.09 4.68
N ALA A 73 6.33 -1.37 4.39
CA ALA A 73 6.74 -2.27 3.31
C ALA A 73 6.16 -3.69 3.44
N ASP A 74 5.98 -4.18 4.67
CA ASP A 74 5.34 -5.49 4.90
C ASP A 74 3.89 -5.55 4.40
N TYR A 75 3.27 -4.38 4.21
CA TYR A 75 1.92 -4.21 3.67
C TYR A 75 1.94 -3.56 2.28
N SER A 76 3.09 -3.49 1.60
CA SER A 76 3.12 -3.05 0.20
C SER A 76 2.38 -4.03 -0.70
N GLN A 77 2.43 -5.32 -0.37
CA GLN A 77 1.64 -6.40 -0.95
C GLN A 77 1.49 -7.52 0.08
N TRP A 78 0.27 -7.82 0.53
CA TRP A 78 0.00 -8.96 1.42
C TRP A 78 -1.26 -9.72 0.99
N GLU A 79 -1.26 -11.03 1.20
CA GLU A 79 -2.43 -11.86 0.91
C GLU A 79 -3.36 -11.94 2.12
N VAL A 80 -4.67 -11.86 1.86
CA VAL A 80 -5.72 -12.07 2.85
C VAL A 80 -6.67 -13.14 2.32
N THR A 81 -6.92 -14.16 3.13
CA THR A 81 -7.92 -15.20 2.84
C THR A 81 -9.16 -14.94 3.65
N GLY A 82 -10.23 -14.55 2.96
CA GLY A 82 -11.56 -14.40 3.53
C GLY A 82 -12.39 -15.67 3.38
N LYS A 83 -13.41 -15.76 4.23
CA LYS A 83 -14.16 -16.98 4.52
C LYS A 83 -15.65 -16.68 4.68
N GLY A 84 -16.52 -17.53 4.13
CA GLY A 84 -17.97 -17.40 4.30
C GLY A 84 -18.78 -18.49 3.62
N ASP A 85 -20.10 -18.48 3.83
CA ASP A 85 -21.03 -19.45 3.23
C ASP A 85 -21.16 -19.24 1.71
N THR A 86 -21.01 -18.00 1.26
CA THR A 86 -20.97 -17.62 -0.16
C THR A 86 -19.65 -16.96 -0.53
N LYS A 87 -19.40 -16.84 -1.85
CA LYS A 87 -18.26 -16.06 -2.35
C LYS A 87 -18.33 -14.59 -1.91
N GLU A 88 -19.53 -14.00 -1.90
CA GLU A 88 -19.72 -12.62 -1.47
C GLU A 88 -19.40 -12.43 0.02
N ASP A 89 -19.77 -13.39 0.86
CA ASP A 89 -19.45 -13.35 2.29
C ASP A 89 -17.94 -13.52 2.53
N ALA A 90 -17.30 -14.43 1.79
CA ALA A 90 -15.85 -14.60 1.83
C ALA A 90 -15.11 -13.35 1.35
N GLU A 91 -15.62 -12.64 0.34
CA GLU A 91 -15.08 -11.35 -0.12
C GLU A 91 -15.20 -10.27 0.96
N LYS A 92 -16.38 -10.14 1.60
CA LYS A 92 -16.60 -9.18 2.69
C LYS A 92 -15.70 -9.46 3.89
N ASP A 93 -15.47 -10.73 4.21
CA ASP A 93 -14.55 -11.12 5.27
C ASP A 93 -13.10 -10.74 4.93
N ALA A 94 -12.64 -11.01 3.70
CA ALA A 94 -11.31 -10.58 3.25
C ALA A 94 -11.14 -9.05 3.31
N ASP A 95 -12.14 -8.30 2.83
CA ASP A 95 -12.13 -6.84 2.85
C ASP A 95 -12.11 -6.32 4.30
N SER A 96 -12.88 -6.93 5.22
CA SER A 96 -12.93 -6.58 6.64
C SER A 96 -11.59 -6.81 7.36
N GLN A 97 -10.94 -7.94 7.09
CA GLN A 97 -9.61 -8.25 7.63
C GLN A 97 -8.56 -7.26 7.11
N ALA A 98 -8.57 -6.94 5.81
CA ALA A 98 -7.67 -5.96 5.23
C ALA A 98 -7.92 -4.54 5.80
N LEU A 99 -9.18 -4.17 6.01
CA LEU A 99 -9.56 -2.90 6.61
C LEU A 99 -9.13 -2.79 8.08
N THR A 100 -9.09 -3.90 8.82
CA THR A 100 -8.58 -3.93 10.19
C THR A 100 -7.10 -3.56 10.24
N VAL A 101 -6.28 -4.14 9.34
CA VAL A 101 -4.87 -3.79 9.19
C VAL A 101 -4.72 -2.32 8.79
N PHE A 102 -5.51 -1.85 7.83
CA PHE A 102 -5.49 -0.45 7.41
C PHE A 102 -5.79 0.50 8.59
N ASN A 103 -6.84 0.23 9.36
CA ASN A 103 -7.23 1.06 10.50
C ASN A 103 -6.19 1.04 11.63
N GLN A 104 -5.41 -0.03 11.77
CA GLN A 104 -4.31 -0.10 12.73
C GLN A 104 -3.18 0.88 12.41
N TYR A 105 -2.91 1.12 11.12
CA TYR A 105 -1.80 1.97 10.68
C TYR A 105 -2.23 3.38 10.24
N LYS A 106 -3.52 3.65 10.06
CA LYS A 106 -4.02 4.93 9.56
C LYS A 106 -3.45 6.14 10.32
N ASP A 107 -3.43 6.09 11.65
CA ASP A 107 -2.99 7.22 12.48
C ASP A 107 -1.48 7.44 12.33
N GLN A 108 -0.70 6.36 12.19
CA GLN A 108 0.73 6.45 11.94
C GLN A 108 1.04 7.02 10.55
N ILE A 109 0.23 6.68 9.54
CA ILE A 109 0.36 7.24 8.19
C ILE A 109 0.00 8.73 8.23
N GLU A 110 -1.07 9.11 8.93
CA GLU A 110 -1.45 10.51 9.12
C GLU A 110 -0.38 11.32 9.84
N ASP A 111 0.23 10.77 10.89
CA ASP A 111 1.36 11.42 11.58
C ASP A 111 2.55 11.65 10.63
N LYS A 112 2.88 10.67 9.78
CA LYS A 112 3.94 10.81 8.77
C LYS A 112 3.60 11.88 7.72
N LEU A 113 2.34 11.96 7.29
CA LEU A 113 1.88 12.99 6.35
C LEU A 113 1.86 14.38 7.00
N ASN A 114 1.50 14.50 8.28
CA ASN A 114 1.57 15.75 9.03
C ASN A 114 3.04 16.22 9.23
N LEU A 115 3.98 15.28 9.42
CA LEU A 115 5.41 15.62 9.46
C LEU A 115 5.92 16.10 8.09
N LEU A 116 5.42 15.50 7.01
CA LEU A 116 5.75 15.92 5.66
C LEU A 116 5.32 17.36 5.38
N ASP A 117 4.21 17.85 5.95
CA ASP A 117 3.82 19.26 5.83
C ASP A 117 4.90 20.21 6.40
N ASN A 118 5.49 19.83 7.55
CA ASN A 118 6.59 20.60 8.15
C ASN A 118 7.86 20.54 7.31
N ASP A 119 8.20 19.36 6.80
CA ASP A 119 9.35 19.18 5.90
C ASP A 119 9.17 19.99 4.62
N PHE A 120 7.97 19.99 4.04
CA PHE A 120 7.64 20.74 2.83
C PHE A 120 7.74 22.26 3.05
N ALA A 121 7.24 22.76 4.19
CA ALA A 121 7.40 24.16 4.60
C ALA A 121 8.89 24.52 4.80
N GLN A 122 9.68 23.60 5.35
CA GLN A 122 11.13 23.79 5.51
C GLN A 122 11.84 23.83 4.15
N TRP A 123 11.52 22.93 3.22
CA TRP A 123 12.10 22.96 1.87
C TRP A 123 11.73 24.23 1.13
N ARG A 124 10.47 24.70 1.25
CA ARG A 124 10.06 26.00 0.70
C ARG A 124 10.93 27.14 1.23
N LYS A 125 11.28 27.11 2.52
CA LYS A 125 12.18 28.11 3.12
C LYS A 125 13.62 27.95 2.61
N GLU A 126 14.13 26.73 2.56
CA GLU A 126 15.48 26.38 2.05
C GLU A 126 15.69 26.89 0.62
N TYR A 127 14.67 26.76 -0.24
CA TYR A 127 14.73 27.18 -1.64
C TYR A 127 14.12 28.56 -1.90
N SER A 128 13.72 29.30 -0.87
CA SER A 128 12.95 30.55 -1.01
C SER A 128 13.68 31.60 -1.86
N GLU A 129 14.97 31.84 -1.64
CA GLU A 129 15.74 32.81 -2.43
C GLU A 129 15.75 32.46 -3.92
N GLN A 130 15.93 31.17 -4.25
CA GLN A 130 15.95 30.69 -5.64
C GLN A 130 14.56 30.83 -6.29
N LEU A 131 13.50 30.46 -5.56
CA LEU A 131 12.10 30.61 -6.00
C LEU A 131 11.70 32.08 -6.20
N MET A 132 12.30 33.00 -5.44
CA MET A 132 12.08 34.45 -5.58
C MET A 132 12.80 35.00 -6.82
N THR A 133 14.02 34.56 -7.08
CA THR A 133 14.77 35.01 -8.26
C THR A 133 14.39 34.29 -9.56
N SER A 134 13.49 33.31 -9.50
CA SER A 134 13.08 32.54 -10.67
C SER A 134 12.37 33.42 -11.69
N THR A 135 12.79 33.30 -12.95
CA THR A 135 12.12 33.91 -14.10
C THR A 135 11.04 33.01 -14.68
N GLU A 136 10.88 31.79 -14.15
CA GLU A 136 9.83 30.86 -14.56
C GLU A 136 8.58 31.02 -13.68
N ASN A 137 7.41 31.11 -14.32
CA ASN A 137 6.11 31.15 -13.63
C ASN A 137 5.69 29.72 -13.25
N GLY A 138 6.50 29.15 -12.36
CA GLY A 138 6.45 27.76 -11.94
C GLY A 138 5.74 27.57 -10.61
N TYR A 139 5.06 26.44 -10.47
CA TYR A 139 4.57 25.96 -9.18
C TYR A 139 4.58 24.44 -9.12
N ARG A 140 4.43 23.91 -7.91
CA ARG A 140 4.15 22.50 -7.66
C ARG A 140 3.02 22.39 -6.66
N LYS A 141 2.07 21.53 -6.98
CA LYS A 141 0.97 21.15 -6.11
C LYS A 141 0.85 19.64 -6.08
N TYR A 142 0.89 19.10 -4.88
CA TYR A 142 0.82 17.68 -4.60
C TYR A 142 -0.43 17.39 -3.80
N THR A 143 -1.19 16.39 -4.23
CA THR A 143 -2.25 15.78 -3.44
C THR A 143 -1.86 14.32 -3.24
N LEU A 144 -1.56 13.97 -2.00
CA LEU A 144 -1.24 12.61 -1.58
C LEU A 144 -2.46 11.99 -0.92
N THR A 145 -2.74 10.75 -1.28
CA THR A 145 -3.76 9.94 -0.61
C THR A 145 -3.11 8.67 -0.09
N TYR A 146 -3.40 8.33 1.16
CA TYR A 146 -3.13 6.99 1.67
C TYR A 146 -4.33 6.09 1.37
N MET A 147 -4.06 4.89 0.87
CA MET A 147 -5.09 4.04 0.25
C MET A 147 -4.89 2.57 0.62
N LEU A 148 -6.01 1.84 0.69
CA LEU A 148 -6.06 0.39 0.70
C LEU A 148 -6.48 -0.11 -0.68
N LYS A 149 -5.56 -0.67 -1.45
CA LYS A 149 -5.85 -1.17 -2.80
C LYS A 149 -5.90 -2.69 -2.80
N ARG A 150 -6.96 -3.24 -3.40
CA ARG A 150 -7.12 -4.68 -3.66
C ARG A 150 -6.72 -4.98 -5.10
N GLU A 151 -5.80 -5.91 -5.31
CA GLU A 151 -5.49 -6.43 -6.64
C GLU A 151 -6.50 -7.50 -7.02
N GLU A 152 -7.26 -7.26 -8.09
CA GLU A 152 -8.15 -8.26 -8.67
C GLU A 152 -7.42 -8.96 -9.81
N LYS A 153 -7.17 -10.27 -9.69
CA LYS A 153 -6.77 -11.11 -10.82
C LYS A 153 -8.00 -11.36 -11.69
N THR A 154 -8.28 -10.48 -12.66
CA THR A 154 -9.19 -10.87 -13.75
C THR A 154 -8.41 -11.67 -14.78
N SER A 155 -9.00 -12.77 -15.25
CA SER A 155 -8.35 -13.65 -16.20
C SER A 155 -8.01 -12.91 -17.50
N SER A 156 -6.76 -13.02 -17.92
CA SER A 156 -6.21 -12.76 -19.27
C SER A 156 -5.93 -11.32 -19.74
N GLN A 157 -6.10 -10.28 -18.93
CA GLN A 157 -5.55 -8.94 -19.23
C GLN A 157 -4.98 -8.27 -17.97
N PRO A 158 -4.00 -7.35 -18.08
CA PRO A 158 -3.46 -6.63 -16.94
C PRO A 158 -4.54 -5.69 -16.39
N SER A 159 -5.40 -6.20 -15.51
CA SER A 159 -6.41 -5.39 -14.84
C SER A 159 -5.77 -4.61 -13.72
N TYR A 160 -5.85 -3.29 -13.81
CA TYR A 160 -5.79 -2.45 -12.62
C TYR A 160 -6.97 -2.86 -11.73
N GLY A 161 -6.68 -3.53 -10.62
CA GLY A 161 -7.69 -3.98 -9.65
C GLY A 161 -8.55 -2.82 -9.13
N LYS A 162 -9.70 -3.15 -8.53
CA LYS A 162 -10.57 -2.16 -7.87
C LYS A 162 -9.78 -1.41 -6.79
N ILE A 163 -9.45 -0.15 -7.06
CA ILE A 163 -8.89 0.77 -6.08
C ILE A 163 -10.04 1.19 -5.17
N VAL A 164 -9.95 0.85 -3.89
CA VAL A 164 -10.87 1.42 -2.89
C VAL A 164 -10.11 2.55 -2.21
N GLU A 165 -10.42 3.79 -2.58
CA GLU A 165 -9.89 4.95 -1.89
C GLU A 165 -10.55 5.06 -0.52
N LEU A 166 -9.89 4.52 0.48
CA LEU A 166 -10.23 4.69 1.88
C LEU A 166 -9.12 5.56 2.47
N GLY A 167 -9.36 6.86 2.64
CA GLY A 167 -8.34 7.71 3.24
C GLY A 167 -8.57 9.21 3.06
N LYS A 168 -7.89 9.98 3.91
CA LYS A 168 -7.84 11.43 3.88
C LYS A 168 -6.75 11.90 2.91
N GLN A 169 -7.09 12.90 2.10
CA GLN A 169 -6.16 13.55 1.18
C GLN A 169 -5.32 14.60 1.91
N HIS A 170 -4.03 14.64 1.62
CA HIS A 170 -3.09 15.66 2.12
C HIS A 170 -2.60 16.49 0.94
N LYS A 171 -2.72 17.82 1.05
CA LYS A 171 -2.49 18.75 -0.04
C LYS A 171 -1.35 19.71 0.30
N LEU A 172 -0.35 19.76 -0.58
CA LEU A 172 0.86 20.55 -0.43
C LEU A 172 1.07 21.45 -1.66
N GLU A 173 1.35 22.73 -1.44
CA GLU A 173 1.46 23.72 -2.52
C GLU A 173 2.69 24.62 -2.33
N VAL A 174 3.46 24.80 -3.40
CA VAL A 174 4.58 25.74 -3.48
C VAL A 174 4.55 26.48 -4.82
N TYR A 175 4.82 27.78 -4.77
CA TYR A 175 4.72 28.71 -5.90
C TYR A 175 6.03 29.49 -6.04
N SER A 176 6.49 29.73 -7.27
CA SER A 176 7.49 30.76 -7.56
C SER A 176 6.86 32.16 -7.44
N GLN A 177 7.68 33.20 -7.31
CA GLN A 177 7.24 34.56 -6.97
C GLN A 177 6.22 35.18 -7.94
N GLN A 178 6.23 34.80 -9.22
CA GLN A 178 5.25 35.30 -10.21
C GLN A 178 3.94 34.52 -10.25
N SER A 179 3.82 33.40 -9.54
CA SER A 179 2.62 32.54 -9.53
C SER A 179 1.63 32.91 -8.41
N TYR A 180 1.87 34.01 -7.69
CA TYR A 180 1.10 34.47 -6.52
C TYR A 180 0.05 35.56 -6.83
N GLU A 181 -0.10 35.94 -8.11
CA GLU A 181 -1.09 36.94 -8.57
C GLU A 181 -2.42 36.32 -9.00
#